data_AF-A0A964M1G7-F1
#
_entry.id   AF-A0A964M1G7-F1
#
_cell.length_a   1.000
_cell.length_b   1.000
_cell.length_c   1.000
_cell.angle_alpha   90.00
_cell.angle_beta   90.00
_cell.angle_gamma   90.00
#
_symmetry.space_group_name_H-M   'P 1'
#
loop_
_entity.id
_entity.type
_entity.pdbx_description
1 polymer ?
#
loop_
_entity_poly.entity_id
_entity_poly.type
_entity_poly.pdbx_seq_one_letter_code
_entity_poly.pdbx_strand_id
1 'polypeptide(L)'
;MHRVLRALAGLAIGFVVLLLTVWGALALWHQMPGPSVVRWFVIAMWSTLGVTVVLSRAGLLGRRNRNIAGFAFVIAAASLLMWWGTLQPSHQRVWADDVAQLLEARIDGNHVHLNNVRNFQWRSETDYTPQWESRTYDLDRLRSADLVLSYWMGPHIAHTLVSFGFDGGERVVFSLEIRKERHESFSAVGGFFRQFEQILVAADERDIVRTRSNARGEDVYLYRLQMNQASARALFLEYLNAANELRQKPRFYNTLTSNCTTIVFELARVIAPALPMDYRLLLSGYFARYVYDLHGLTPGYRYDELQALGHINERALASDVSEDDFSMSIRQGVPGIPANEVNP
;
A
#
# COMPACT_ATOMS: atom_id res chain seq x y z
N MET A 1 4.10 -48.76 -9.45
CA MET A 1 3.97 -47.42 -10.06
C MET A 1 2.54 -46.84 -9.96
N HIS A 2 1.50 -47.49 -10.49
CA HIS A 2 0.13 -46.95 -10.51
C HIS A 2 -0.51 -46.63 -9.13
N ARG A 3 -0.25 -47.43 -8.08
CA ARG A 3 -0.80 -47.18 -6.74
C ARG A 3 -0.16 -45.95 -6.08
N VAL A 4 1.14 -45.77 -6.27
CA VAL A 4 1.90 -44.62 -5.76
C VAL A 4 1.46 -43.34 -6.47
N LEU A 5 1.32 -43.36 -7.79
CA LEU A 5 0.79 -42.23 -8.56
C LEU A 5 -0.64 -41.82 -8.12
N ARG A 6 -1.52 -42.79 -7.84
CA ARG A 6 -2.87 -42.51 -7.34
C ARG A 6 -2.87 -41.92 -5.92
N ALA A 7 -1.97 -42.36 -5.05
CA ALA A 7 -1.81 -41.82 -3.71
C ALA A 7 -1.28 -40.37 -3.75
N LEU A 8 -0.24 -40.12 -4.56
CA LEU A 8 0.31 -38.78 -4.78
C LEU A 8 -0.73 -37.81 -5.36
N ALA A 9 -1.51 -38.25 -6.36
CA ALA A 9 -2.61 -37.45 -6.91
C ALA A 9 -3.70 -37.15 -5.86
N GLY A 10 -4.02 -38.12 -4.99
CA GLY A 10 -4.95 -37.93 -3.88
C GLY A 10 -4.47 -36.88 -2.87
N LEU A 11 -3.19 -36.92 -2.52
CA LEU A 11 -2.55 -35.95 -1.63
C LEU A 11 -2.51 -34.55 -2.25
N ALA A 12 -2.14 -34.43 -3.53
CA ALA A 12 -2.13 -33.16 -4.24
C ALA A 12 -3.53 -32.53 -4.29
N ILE A 13 -4.56 -33.32 -4.58
CA ILE A 13 -5.96 -32.85 -4.56
C ILE A 13 -6.37 -32.42 -3.15
N GLY A 14 -6.03 -33.21 -2.12
CA GLY A 14 -6.30 -32.84 -0.73
C GLY A 14 -5.65 -31.52 -0.33
N PHE A 15 -4.40 -31.29 -0.75
CA PHE A 15 -3.67 -30.05 -0.51
C PHE A 15 -4.32 -28.84 -1.21
N VAL A 16 -4.71 -28.99 -2.49
CA VAL A 16 -5.43 -27.92 -3.22
C VAL A 16 -6.76 -27.59 -2.56
N VAL A 17 -7.52 -28.61 -2.14
CA VAL A 17 -8.79 -28.41 -1.42
C VAL A 17 -8.55 -27.68 -0.10
N LEU A 18 -7.49 -28.04 0.64
CA LEU A 18 -7.12 -27.35 1.88
C LEU A 18 -6.83 -25.86 1.63
N LEU A 19 -6.03 -25.54 0.62
CA LEU A 19 -5.73 -24.16 0.25
C LEU A 19 -6.99 -23.37 -0.14
N LEU A 20 -7.85 -23.96 -0.97
CA LEU A 20 -9.13 -23.35 -1.34
C LEU A 20 -10.06 -23.19 -0.13
N THR A 21 -10.04 -24.13 0.80
CA THR A 21 -10.85 -24.07 2.02
C THR A 21 -10.41 -22.88 2.88
N VAL A 22 -9.10 -22.74 3.12
CA VAL A 22 -8.53 -21.62 3.86
C VAL A 22 -8.81 -20.30 3.15
N TRP A 23 -8.53 -20.22 1.85
CA TRP A 23 -8.78 -19.02 1.05
C TRP A 23 -10.27 -18.62 1.07
N GLY A 24 -11.17 -19.58 0.89
CA GLY A 24 -12.61 -19.30 0.88
C GLY A 24 -13.16 -18.89 2.24
N ALA A 25 -12.64 -19.47 3.34
CA ALA A 25 -12.99 -19.04 4.69
C ALA A 25 -12.57 -17.58 4.95
N LEU A 26 -11.37 -17.20 4.51
CA LEU A 26 -10.89 -15.82 4.62
C LEU A 26 -11.68 -14.87 3.71
N ALA A 27 -11.99 -15.27 2.48
CA ALA A 27 -12.83 -14.48 1.57
C ALA A 27 -14.22 -14.21 2.18
N LEU A 28 -14.86 -15.24 2.73
CA LEU A 28 -16.15 -15.10 3.44
C LEU A 28 -16.02 -14.24 4.70
N TRP A 29 -14.93 -14.37 5.45
CA TRP A 29 -14.69 -13.55 6.64
C TRP A 29 -14.64 -12.05 6.32
N HIS A 30 -13.93 -11.68 5.26
CA HIS A 30 -13.72 -10.28 4.90
C HIS A 30 -14.86 -9.67 4.08
N GLN A 31 -15.51 -10.44 3.20
CA GLN A 31 -16.46 -9.89 2.22
C GLN A 31 -17.91 -10.24 2.44
N MET A 32 -18.22 -11.27 3.25
CA MET A 32 -19.60 -11.72 3.39
C MET A 32 -20.41 -10.66 4.16
N PRO A 33 -21.44 -10.06 3.55
CA PRO A 33 -22.28 -9.09 4.23
C PRO A 33 -23.19 -9.78 5.25
N GLY A 34 -23.62 -9.03 6.26
CA GLY A 34 -24.63 -9.45 7.22
C GLY A 34 -24.10 -9.74 8.63
N PRO A 35 -24.96 -10.24 9.53
CA PRO A 35 -24.62 -10.45 10.93
C PRO A 35 -23.46 -11.44 11.11
N SER A 36 -22.63 -11.19 12.12
CA SER A 36 -21.47 -12.03 12.45
C SER A 36 -21.83 -13.51 12.62
N VAL A 37 -23.01 -13.81 13.18
CA VAL A 37 -23.51 -15.18 13.37
C VAL A 37 -23.71 -15.91 12.03
N VAL A 38 -24.32 -15.24 11.05
CA VAL A 38 -24.55 -15.82 9.71
C VAL A 38 -23.21 -16.07 9.01
N ARG A 39 -22.29 -15.11 9.11
CA ARG A 39 -20.94 -15.23 8.56
C ARG A 39 -20.19 -16.42 9.16
N TRP A 40 -20.21 -16.57 10.48
CA TRP A 40 -19.58 -17.70 11.17
C TRP A 40 -20.21 -19.03 10.77
N PHE A 41 -21.53 -19.09 10.64
CA PHE A 41 -22.23 -20.30 10.20
C PHE A 41 -21.80 -20.73 8.79
N VAL A 42 -21.73 -19.80 7.84
CA VAL A 42 -21.33 -20.12 6.46
C VAL A 42 -19.84 -20.49 6.38
N ILE A 43 -18.96 -19.82 7.13
CA ILE A 43 -17.54 -20.19 7.23
C ILE A 43 -17.40 -21.60 7.82
N ALA A 44 -18.16 -21.94 8.86
CA ALA A 44 -18.14 -23.27 9.46
C ALA A 44 -18.64 -24.34 8.48
N MET A 45 -19.71 -24.07 7.73
CA MET A 45 -20.23 -24.98 6.70
C MET A 45 -19.20 -25.20 5.58
N TRP A 46 -18.59 -24.12 5.08
CA TRP A 46 -17.54 -24.17 4.06
C TRP A 46 -16.31 -24.97 4.54
N SER A 47 -15.84 -24.67 5.75
CA SER A 47 -14.67 -25.34 6.34
C SER A 47 -14.94 -26.82 6.59
N THR A 48 -16.13 -27.17 7.08
CA THR A 48 -16.55 -28.56 7.31
C THR A 48 -16.60 -29.34 5.99
N LEU A 49 -17.12 -28.73 4.92
CA LEU A 49 -17.17 -29.36 3.59
C LEU A 49 -15.76 -29.62 3.06
N GLY A 50 -14.86 -28.64 3.15
CA GLY A 50 -13.46 -28.77 2.75
C GLY A 50 -12.71 -29.85 3.52
N VAL A 51 -12.80 -29.83 4.85
CA VAL A 51 -12.19 -30.85 5.74
C VAL A 51 -12.74 -32.24 5.42
N THR A 52 -14.04 -32.38 5.19
CA THR A 52 -14.66 -33.66 4.80
C THR A 52 -14.06 -34.21 3.51
N VAL A 53 -13.81 -33.37 2.52
CA VAL A 53 -13.13 -33.78 1.28
C VAL A 53 -11.70 -34.22 1.55
N VAL A 54 -10.93 -33.47 2.34
CA VAL A 54 -9.54 -33.83 2.71
C VAL A 54 -9.49 -35.19 3.44
N LEU A 55 -10.33 -35.39 4.46
CA LEU A 55 -10.40 -36.64 5.21
C LEU A 55 -10.85 -37.82 4.33
N SER A 56 -11.78 -37.59 3.40
CA SER A 56 -12.20 -38.62 2.44
C SER A 56 -11.10 -39.02 1.45
N ARG A 57 -10.20 -38.09 1.11
CA ARG A 57 -9.03 -38.35 0.24
C ARG A 57 -7.89 -39.04 0.98
N ALA A 58 -7.76 -38.80 2.28
CA ALA A 58 -6.84 -39.51 3.17
C ALA A 58 -7.28 -40.97 3.47
N GLY A 59 -8.48 -41.38 3.04
CA GLY A 59 -8.99 -42.74 3.23
C GLY A 59 -9.72 -42.98 4.55
N LEU A 60 -10.01 -41.92 5.30
CA LEU A 60 -10.67 -41.97 6.61
C LEU A 60 -12.21 -42.04 6.52
N LEU A 61 -12.78 -41.90 5.32
CA LEU A 61 -14.23 -41.96 5.05
C LEU A 61 -14.55 -42.92 3.89
N GLY A 62 -15.78 -43.43 3.86
CA GLY A 62 -16.25 -44.38 2.84
C GLY A 62 -16.25 -43.84 1.40
N ARG A 63 -16.07 -44.73 0.41
CA ARG A 63 -15.94 -44.37 -1.02
C ARG A 63 -17.15 -43.61 -1.60
N ARG A 64 -18.37 -43.90 -1.15
CA ARG A 64 -19.60 -43.20 -1.58
C ARG A 64 -19.61 -41.73 -1.13
N ASN A 65 -19.18 -41.49 0.11
CA ASN A 65 -19.13 -40.15 0.70
C ASN A 65 -18.06 -39.28 0.02
N ARG A 66 -16.98 -39.89 -0.50
CA ARG A 66 -15.90 -39.18 -1.22
C ARG A 66 -16.39 -38.48 -2.49
N ASN A 67 -17.19 -39.15 -3.32
CA ASN A 67 -17.65 -38.57 -4.60
C ASN A 67 -18.71 -37.48 -4.36
N ILE A 68 -19.62 -37.71 -3.41
CA ILE A 68 -20.66 -36.74 -3.04
C ILE A 68 -20.02 -35.48 -2.43
N ALA A 69 -19.12 -35.62 -1.45
CA ALA A 69 -18.44 -34.50 -0.83
C ALA A 69 -17.59 -33.72 -1.85
N GLY A 70 -16.90 -34.42 -2.75
CA GLY A 70 -16.13 -33.79 -3.83
C GLY A 70 -17.01 -32.97 -4.77
N PHE A 71 -18.14 -33.52 -5.23
CA PHE A 71 -19.06 -32.80 -6.10
C PHE A 71 -19.70 -31.59 -5.41
N ALA A 72 -20.13 -31.76 -4.16
CA ALA A 72 -20.68 -30.66 -3.35
C ALA A 72 -19.65 -29.54 -3.15
N PHE A 73 -18.38 -29.88 -2.86
CA PHE A 73 -17.32 -28.89 -2.74
C PHE A 73 -17.04 -28.16 -4.05
N VAL A 74 -17.04 -28.85 -5.19
CA VAL A 74 -16.85 -28.21 -6.51
C VAL A 74 -17.98 -27.21 -6.80
N ILE A 75 -19.23 -27.58 -6.53
CA ILE A 75 -20.36 -26.65 -6.70
C ILE A 75 -20.20 -25.45 -5.76
N ALA A 76 -19.94 -25.70 -4.48
CA ALA A 76 -19.77 -24.62 -3.50
C ALA A 76 -18.60 -23.69 -3.88
N ALA A 77 -17.48 -24.24 -4.34
CA ALA A 77 -16.33 -23.47 -4.80
C ALA A 77 -16.66 -22.66 -6.05
N ALA A 78 -17.37 -23.23 -7.02
CA ALA A 78 -17.83 -22.51 -8.20
C ALA A 78 -18.76 -21.35 -7.81
N SER A 79 -19.72 -21.57 -6.91
CA SER A 79 -20.59 -20.52 -6.38
C SER A 79 -19.80 -19.42 -5.66
N LEU A 80 -18.82 -19.79 -4.83
CA LEU A 80 -17.96 -18.83 -4.14
C LEU A 80 -17.14 -17.99 -5.12
N LEU A 81 -16.57 -18.60 -6.16
CA LEU A 81 -15.80 -17.90 -7.20
C LEU A 81 -16.69 -17.00 -8.06
N MET A 82 -17.90 -17.44 -8.40
CA MET A 82 -18.88 -16.62 -9.10
C MET A 82 -19.24 -15.39 -8.27
N TRP A 83 -19.60 -15.58 -6.99
CA TRP A 83 -19.88 -14.48 -6.07
C TRP A 83 -18.68 -13.54 -5.92
N TRP A 84 -17.48 -14.10 -5.71
CA TRP A 84 -16.24 -13.33 -5.66
C TRP A 84 -16.03 -12.45 -6.91
N GLY A 85 -16.34 -12.98 -8.10
CA GLY A 85 -16.29 -12.26 -9.36
C GLY A 85 -17.29 -11.10 -9.46
N THR A 86 -18.36 -11.10 -8.67
CA THR A 86 -19.35 -10.02 -8.64
C THR A 86 -18.98 -8.83 -7.75
N LEU A 87 -17.96 -8.98 -6.88
CA LEU A 87 -17.51 -7.88 -6.02
C LEU A 87 -16.92 -6.77 -6.89
N GLN A 88 -17.51 -5.57 -6.80
CA GLN A 88 -17.09 -4.39 -7.55
C GLN A 88 -16.54 -3.32 -6.61
N PRO A 89 -15.42 -2.67 -6.98
CA PRO A 89 -14.95 -1.52 -6.24
C PRO A 89 -15.86 -0.32 -6.53
N SER A 90 -16.00 0.59 -5.59
CA SER A 90 -16.87 1.77 -5.73
C SER A 90 -16.26 2.99 -5.07
N HIS A 91 -16.63 4.18 -5.56
CA HIS A 91 -16.34 5.46 -4.90
C HIS A 91 -17.49 5.93 -4.00
N GLN A 92 -18.66 5.28 -4.09
CA GLN A 92 -19.89 5.68 -3.40
C GLN A 92 -20.04 4.88 -2.10
N ARG A 93 -19.23 5.23 -1.09
CA ARG A 93 -19.30 4.69 0.27
C ARG A 93 -19.08 5.79 1.30
N VAL A 94 -19.34 5.47 2.57
CA VAL A 94 -19.02 6.35 3.69
C VAL A 94 -17.57 6.11 4.09
N TRP A 95 -16.66 6.85 3.48
CA TRP A 95 -15.22 6.73 3.71
C TRP A 95 -14.78 7.27 5.07
N ALA A 96 -13.66 6.76 5.58
CA ALA A 96 -12.94 7.41 6.66
C ALA A 96 -12.41 8.78 6.22
N ASP A 97 -12.29 9.71 7.17
CA ASP A 97 -12.06 11.12 6.86
C ASP A 97 -10.75 11.36 6.11
N ASP A 98 -9.70 10.65 6.49
CA ASP A 98 -8.32 10.76 5.98
C ASP A 98 -8.14 10.25 4.54
N VAL A 99 -9.17 9.60 3.99
CA VAL A 99 -9.22 9.03 2.62
C VAL A 99 -10.57 9.33 1.92
N ALA A 100 -11.30 10.32 2.43
CA ALA A 100 -12.64 10.65 1.95
C ALA A 100 -12.62 11.28 0.55
N GLN A 101 -11.67 12.18 0.30
CA GLN A 101 -11.56 12.93 -0.96
C GLN A 101 -10.56 12.28 -1.91
N LEU A 102 -10.97 12.10 -3.17
CA LEU A 102 -10.07 11.65 -4.24
C LEU A 102 -9.30 12.84 -4.78
N LEU A 103 -7.98 12.68 -4.94
CA LEU A 103 -7.14 13.68 -5.59
C LEU A 103 -7.67 14.00 -6.99
N GLU A 104 -7.78 15.29 -7.29
CA GLU A 104 -7.99 15.79 -8.65
C GLU A 104 -6.71 16.42 -9.13
N ALA A 105 -6.19 15.98 -10.27
CA ALA A 105 -5.04 16.61 -10.89
C ALA A 105 -5.42 17.16 -12.26
N ARG A 106 -5.28 18.47 -12.44
CA ARG A 106 -5.40 19.15 -13.72
C ARG A 106 -4.04 19.68 -14.14
N ILE A 107 -3.64 19.37 -15.37
CA ILE A 107 -2.35 19.76 -15.93
C ILE A 107 -2.62 20.77 -17.06
N ASP A 108 -2.26 22.03 -16.83
CA ASP A 108 -2.41 23.12 -17.79
C ASP A 108 -1.00 23.60 -18.23
N GLY A 109 -0.45 22.93 -19.24
CA GLY A 109 0.91 23.21 -19.72
C GLY A 109 1.95 22.88 -18.66
N ASN A 110 2.57 23.93 -18.08
CA ASN A 110 3.58 23.76 -17.03
C ASN A 110 3.06 23.92 -15.61
N HIS A 111 1.80 24.33 -15.45
CA HIS A 111 1.16 24.46 -14.15
C HIS A 111 0.30 23.23 -13.87
N VAL A 112 0.41 22.72 -12.66
CA VAL A 112 -0.41 21.62 -12.15
C VAL A 112 -1.28 22.14 -11.03
N HIS A 113 -2.59 22.00 -11.20
CA HIS A 113 -3.59 22.32 -10.19
C HIS A 113 -4.05 21.03 -9.53
N LEU A 114 -3.79 20.90 -8.24
CA LEU A 114 -4.24 19.79 -7.42
C LEU A 114 -5.40 20.25 -6.55
N ASN A 115 -6.55 19.58 -6.62
CA ASN A 115 -7.62 19.73 -5.63
C ASN A 115 -7.66 18.50 -4.74
N ASN A 116 -8.08 18.70 -3.49
CA ASN A 116 -8.10 17.68 -2.44
C ASN A 116 -6.68 17.22 -2.06
N VAL A 117 -5.75 18.16 -1.94
CA VAL A 117 -4.48 17.92 -1.22
C VAL A 117 -4.79 17.85 0.26
N ARG A 118 -4.41 16.76 0.92
CA ARG A 118 -4.67 16.56 2.34
C ARG A 118 -3.70 17.38 3.19
N ASN A 119 -4.24 18.12 4.16
CA ASN A 119 -3.43 18.89 5.10
C ASN A 119 -4.01 18.79 6.52
N PHE A 120 -4.28 17.55 6.96
CA PHE A 120 -4.92 17.31 8.25
C PHE A 120 -3.98 17.69 9.40
N GLN A 121 -4.54 18.25 10.46
CA GLN A 121 -3.79 18.58 11.67
C GLN A 121 -3.99 17.47 12.71
N TRP A 122 -2.96 16.66 12.91
CA TRP A 122 -3.02 15.49 13.78
C TRP A 122 -2.43 15.76 15.17
N ARG A 123 -3.22 15.46 16.20
CA ARG A 123 -2.80 15.46 17.62
C ARG A 123 -2.57 14.03 18.13
N SER A 124 -3.35 13.08 17.63
CA SER A 124 -3.14 11.63 17.80
C SER A 124 -3.70 10.88 16.58
N GLU A 125 -3.58 9.55 16.53
CA GLU A 125 -4.19 8.74 15.47
C GLU A 125 -5.72 8.93 15.35
N THR A 126 -6.39 9.30 16.44
CA THR A 126 -7.86 9.43 16.50
C THR A 126 -8.35 10.84 16.80
N ASP A 127 -7.45 11.80 17.06
CA ASP A 127 -7.77 13.22 17.25
C ASP A 127 -7.04 14.05 16.20
N TYR A 128 -7.82 14.58 15.26
CA TYR A 128 -7.33 15.36 14.14
C TYR A 128 -8.39 16.33 13.64
N THR A 129 -7.94 17.38 12.93
CA THR A 129 -8.82 18.32 12.24
C THR A 129 -8.70 18.08 10.73
N PRO A 130 -9.76 17.61 10.06
CA PRO A 130 -9.77 17.42 8.61
C PRO A 130 -9.60 18.75 7.86
N GLN A 131 -8.72 18.77 6.87
CA GLN A 131 -8.50 19.91 5.98
C GLN A 131 -8.04 19.42 4.59
N TRP A 132 -8.72 19.90 3.56
CA TRP A 132 -8.46 19.60 2.17
C TRP A 132 -8.24 20.90 1.40
N GLU A 133 -7.18 20.97 0.62
CA GLU A 133 -6.71 22.19 -0.02
C GLU A 133 -6.65 22.05 -1.53
N SER A 134 -6.68 23.20 -2.20
CA SER A 134 -6.26 23.33 -3.59
C SER A 134 -4.87 23.95 -3.64
N ARG A 135 -3.93 23.31 -4.33
CA ARG A 135 -2.55 23.78 -4.49
C ARG A 135 -2.18 23.83 -5.96
N THR A 136 -1.33 24.78 -6.33
CA THR A 136 -0.83 24.91 -7.70
C THR A 136 0.69 24.81 -7.68
N TYR A 137 1.24 24.00 -8.57
CA TYR A 137 2.67 23.78 -8.69
C TYR A 137 3.15 24.11 -10.10
N ASP A 138 4.31 24.75 -10.20
CA ASP A 138 5.01 24.99 -11.46
C ASP A 138 6.06 23.89 -11.66
N LEU A 139 5.93 23.13 -12.75
CA LEU A 139 6.83 22.01 -13.04
C LEU A 139 8.26 22.46 -13.34
N ASP A 140 8.47 23.71 -13.76
CA ASP A 140 9.81 24.28 -13.98
C ASP A 140 10.53 24.53 -12.67
N ARG A 141 9.78 24.63 -11.57
CA ARG A 141 10.30 24.76 -10.21
C ARG A 141 10.50 23.41 -9.53
N LEU A 142 10.10 22.28 -10.12
CA LEU A 142 10.37 20.96 -9.53
C LEU A 142 11.88 20.67 -9.52
N ARG A 143 12.43 20.25 -8.38
CA ARG A 143 13.88 20.05 -8.19
C ARG A 143 14.26 18.67 -7.69
N SER A 144 13.45 18.09 -6.81
CA SER A 144 13.85 16.86 -6.10
C SER A 144 12.69 15.91 -5.90
N ALA A 145 13.05 14.66 -5.67
CA ALA A 145 12.16 13.63 -5.15
C ALA A 145 12.86 12.93 -3.98
N ASP A 146 12.15 12.73 -2.88
CA ASP A 146 12.62 12.04 -1.69
C ASP A 146 11.75 10.79 -1.48
N LEU A 147 12.40 9.66 -1.23
CA LEU A 147 11.75 8.42 -0.82
C LEU A 147 11.55 8.45 0.70
N VAL A 148 10.32 8.27 1.15
CA VAL A 148 9.98 8.18 2.57
C VAL A 148 9.46 6.78 2.87
N LEU A 149 10.05 6.12 3.87
CA LEU A 149 9.65 4.79 4.33
C LEU A 149 9.22 4.86 5.80
N SER A 150 8.02 4.34 6.09
CA SER A 150 7.48 4.30 7.45
C SER A 150 7.29 2.86 7.92
N TYR A 151 7.91 2.51 9.04
CA TYR A 151 7.93 1.15 9.59
C TYR A 151 7.02 1.09 10.82
N TRP A 152 5.95 0.31 10.70
CA TRP A 152 4.94 0.14 11.76
C TRP A 152 4.71 -1.33 12.13
N MET A 153 5.17 -2.28 11.30
CA MET A 153 5.01 -3.73 11.52
C MET A 153 6.37 -4.43 11.39
N GLY A 154 7.30 -4.07 12.28
CA GLY A 154 8.65 -4.61 12.30
C GLY A 154 9.49 -4.19 11.09
N PRO A 155 10.67 -4.81 10.88
CA PRO A 155 11.66 -4.29 9.93
C PRO A 155 11.41 -4.69 8.47
N HIS A 156 10.46 -5.58 8.20
CA HIS A 156 10.29 -6.19 6.87
C HIS A 156 9.19 -5.57 6.03
N ILE A 157 8.29 -4.81 6.65
CA ILE A 157 7.17 -4.16 5.99
C ILE A 157 7.24 -2.67 6.30
N ALA A 158 7.45 -1.87 5.26
CA ALA A 158 7.39 -0.42 5.32
C ALA A 158 6.28 0.09 4.40
N HIS A 159 5.69 1.21 4.79
CA HIS A 159 4.83 2.01 3.94
C HIS A 159 5.66 3.01 3.14
N THR A 160 5.52 2.98 1.82
CA THR A 160 6.34 3.76 0.89
C THR A 160 5.60 5.00 0.42
N LEU A 161 6.22 6.17 0.56
CA LEU A 161 5.75 7.45 0.04
C LEU A 161 6.85 8.11 -0.80
N VAL A 162 6.45 9.01 -1.70
CA VAL A 162 7.39 9.84 -2.47
C VAL A 162 7.02 11.30 -2.30
N SER A 163 7.96 12.09 -1.79
CA SER A 163 7.83 13.54 -1.66
C SER A 163 8.51 14.25 -2.81
N PHE A 164 7.83 15.21 -3.44
CA PHE A 164 8.38 16.04 -4.50
C PHE A 164 8.65 17.44 -3.97
N GLY A 165 9.86 17.95 -4.21
CA GLY A 165 10.29 19.28 -3.78
C GLY A 165 10.43 20.26 -4.93
N PHE A 166 9.91 21.45 -4.71
CA PHE A 166 9.98 22.59 -5.62
C PHE A 166 10.91 23.67 -5.06
N ASP A 167 11.37 24.57 -5.94
CA ASP A 167 12.07 25.79 -5.53
C ASP A 167 11.25 26.54 -4.49
N GLY A 168 11.90 27.20 -3.52
CA GLY A 168 11.19 27.97 -2.49
C GLY A 168 10.60 27.15 -1.35
N GLY A 169 10.90 25.85 -1.28
CA GLY A 169 10.58 25.00 -0.12
C GLY A 169 9.23 24.29 -0.20
N GLU A 170 8.41 24.56 -1.22
CA GLU A 170 7.12 23.89 -1.41
C GLU A 170 7.33 22.38 -1.65
N ARG A 171 6.50 21.55 -1.01
CA ARG A 171 6.57 20.08 -1.05
C ARG A 171 5.18 19.49 -1.22
N VAL A 172 5.11 18.33 -1.87
CA VAL A 172 3.92 17.49 -1.90
C VAL A 172 4.29 16.02 -1.87
N VAL A 173 3.64 15.27 -0.99
CA VAL A 173 3.87 13.84 -0.82
C VAL A 173 2.75 13.06 -1.47
N PHE A 174 3.11 12.05 -2.25
CA PHE A 174 2.18 11.06 -2.76
C PHE A 174 2.30 9.76 -1.98
N SER A 175 1.14 9.20 -1.65
CA SER A 175 1.02 7.93 -0.98
C SER A 175 -0.15 7.14 -1.57
N LEU A 176 0.10 5.89 -1.97
CA LEU A 176 -0.99 4.97 -2.25
C LEU A 176 -1.46 4.37 -0.93
N GLU A 177 -2.71 4.62 -0.59
CA GLU A 177 -3.32 4.20 0.66
C GLU A 177 -4.45 3.21 0.39
N ILE A 178 -4.78 2.43 1.43
CA ILE A 178 -6.08 1.77 1.48
C ILE A 178 -7.16 2.84 1.66
N ARG A 179 -8.23 2.76 0.87
CA ARG A 179 -9.42 3.58 1.05
C ARG A 179 -10.44 2.76 1.83
N LYS A 180 -10.42 2.96 3.15
CA LYS A 180 -11.29 2.26 4.11
C LYS A 180 -12.61 3.00 4.33
N GLU A 181 -13.70 2.27 4.53
CA GLU A 181 -14.94 2.84 5.03
C GLU A 181 -14.77 3.30 6.48
N ARG A 182 -15.62 4.22 6.92
CA ARG A 182 -15.54 4.85 8.26
C ARG A 182 -15.58 3.84 9.41
N HIS A 183 -16.28 2.73 9.22
CA HIS A 183 -16.43 1.68 10.23
C HIS A 183 -15.33 0.62 10.15
N GLU A 184 -14.46 0.68 9.14
CA GLU A 184 -13.41 -0.29 8.94
C GLU A 184 -12.12 0.11 9.67
N SER A 185 -11.41 -0.91 10.12
CA SER A 185 -10.05 -0.77 10.65
C SER A 185 -9.06 -1.39 9.67
N PHE A 186 -7.81 -0.90 9.69
CA PHE A 186 -6.75 -1.44 8.85
C PHE A 186 -6.56 -2.95 9.08
N SER A 187 -6.36 -3.70 7.99
CA SER A 187 -6.03 -5.13 8.04
C SER A 187 -5.06 -5.50 6.93
N ALA A 188 -3.84 -5.91 7.30
CA ALA A 188 -2.83 -6.37 6.35
C ALA A 188 -3.32 -7.56 5.50
N VAL A 189 -4.09 -8.46 6.12
CA VAL A 189 -4.70 -9.62 5.45
C VAL A 189 -5.93 -9.21 4.63
N GLY A 190 -6.70 -8.23 5.11
CA GLY A 190 -7.90 -7.73 4.42
C GLY A 190 -7.63 -7.25 3.00
N GLY A 191 -6.47 -6.62 2.77
CA GLY A 191 -6.04 -6.20 1.44
C GLY A 191 -5.85 -7.35 0.43
N PHE A 192 -5.63 -8.60 0.85
CA PHE A 192 -5.63 -9.75 -0.08
C PHE A 192 -7.04 -10.11 -0.56
N PHE A 193 -8.07 -9.69 0.19
CA PHE A 193 -9.44 -10.14 0.03
C PHE A 193 -10.40 -9.03 -0.43
N ARG A 194 -9.92 -8.09 -1.25
CA ARG A 194 -10.73 -6.97 -1.83
C ARG A 194 -11.42 -6.09 -0.78
N GLN A 195 -10.98 -6.14 0.48
CA GLN A 195 -11.67 -5.45 1.57
C GLN A 195 -11.68 -3.94 1.36
N PHE A 196 -10.57 -3.41 0.85
CA PHE A 196 -10.39 -1.98 0.66
C PHE A 196 -10.31 -1.62 -0.82
N GLU A 197 -10.85 -0.47 -1.19
CA GLU A 197 -10.45 0.23 -2.40
C GLU A 197 -9.04 0.82 -2.25
N GLN A 198 -8.43 1.18 -3.35
CA GLN A 198 -7.18 1.95 -3.34
C GLN A 198 -7.44 3.43 -3.64
N ILE A 199 -6.61 4.29 -3.06
CA ILE A 199 -6.59 5.73 -3.30
C ILE A 199 -5.16 6.23 -3.38
N LEU A 200 -4.89 7.19 -4.26
CA LEU A 200 -3.67 7.96 -4.23
C LEU A 200 -3.93 9.29 -3.53
N VAL A 201 -3.28 9.51 -2.40
CA VAL A 201 -3.36 10.74 -1.62
C VAL A 201 -2.17 11.62 -1.97
N ALA A 202 -2.43 12.88 -2.35
CA ALA A 202 -1.44 13.94 -2.26
C ALA A 202 -1.63 14.68 -0.93
N ALA A 203 -0.55 14.93 -0.20
CA ALA A 203 -0.63 15.55 1.11
C ALA A 203 0.57 16.44 1.42
N ASP A 204 0.37 17.33 2.39
CA ASP A 204 1.45 18.04 3.06
C ASP A 204 2.33 17.07 3.87
N GLU A 205 3.64 17.35 3.98
CA GLU A 205 4.55 16.55 4.81
C GLU A 205 4.16 16.61 6.29
N ARG A 206 3.70 17.78 6.76
CA ARG A 206 3.25 17.97 8.15
C ARG A 206 1.95 17.23 8.46
N ASP A 207 1.20 16.83 7.44
CA ASP A 207 0.09 15.90 7.57
C ASP A 207 0.63 14.46 7.53
N ILE A 208 1.08 14.00 6.37
CA ILE A 208 1.20 12.57 6.11
C ILE A 208 2.46 11.94 6.70
N VAL A 209 3.57 12.69 6.77
CA VAL A 209 4.84 12.19 7.32
C VAL A 209 4.85 12.38 8.83
N ARG A 210 4.53 13.58 9.31
CA ARG A 210 4.48 13.88 10.75
C ARG A 210 3.54 12.97 11.53
N THR A 211 2.38 12.62 10.97
CA THR A 211 1.44 11.71 11.66
C THR A 211 2.08 10.37 11.97
N ARG A 212 2.95 9.88 11.10
CA ARG A 212 3.63 8.61 11.27
C ARG A 212 4.70 8.69 12.35
N SER A 213 5.59 9.68 12.27
CA SER A 213 6.67 9.86 13.25
C SER A 213 6.17 10.32 14.62
N ASN A 214 5.28 11.32 14.69
CA ASN A 214 4.94 12.03 15.93
C ASN A 214 3.66 11.50 16.57
N ALA A 215 2.61 11.24 15.78
CA ALA A 215 1.30 10.86 16.32
C ALA A 215 1.14 9.33 16.52
N ARG A 216 1.80 8.54 15.67
CA ARG A 216 1.75 7.06 15.70
C ARG A 216 3.02 6.41 16.25
N GLY A 217 4.13 7.13 16.28
CA GLY A 217 5.42 6.61 16.76
C GLY A 217 6.03 5.55 15.83
N GLU A 218 5.74 5.61 14.53
CA GLU A 218 6.36 4.76 13.51
C GLU A 218 7.81 5.18 13.27
N ASP A 219 8.71 4.25 12.93
CA ASP A 219 10.08 4.61 12.54
C ASP A 219 10.07 5.12 11.09
N VAL A 220 10.46 6.38 10.87
CA VAL A 220 10.39 7.02 9.56
C VAL A 220 11.79 7.34 9.05
N TYR A 221 12.01 6.98 7.78
CA TYR A 221 13.27 7.20 7.08
C TYR A 221 13.04 8.01 5.81
N LEU A 222 13.90 8.98 5.54
CA LEU A 222 13.90 9.83 4.35
C LEU A 222 15.20 9.65 3.58
N TYR A 223 15.11 9.42 2.27
CA TYR A 223 16.25 9.27 1.39
C TYR A 223 16.10 10.16 0.16
N ARG A 224 17.12 10.97 -0.15
CA ARG A 224 17.20 11.70 -1.41
C ARG A 224 17.38 10.72 -2.56
N LEU A 225 16.47 10.76 -3.53
CA LEU A 225 16.58 9.98 -4.76
C LEU A 225 17.54 10.65 -5.73
N GLN A 226 18.40 9.85 -6.34
CA GLN A 226 19.34 10.28 -7.36
C GLN A 226 18.67 10.26 -8.73
N MET A 227 18.05 11.39 -9.09
CA MET A 227 17.42 11.56 -10.40
C MET A 227 17.58 12.99 -10.90
N ASN A 228 17.62 13.16 -12.23
CA ASN A 228 17.60 14.49 -12.83
C ASN A 228 16.18 15.08 -12.83
N GLN A 229 16.07 16.38 -13.07
CA GLN A 229 14.80 17.09 -13.07
C GLN A 229 13.78 16.52 -14.07
N ALA A 230 14.22 16.08 -15.24
CA ALA A 230 13.33 15.50 -16.26
C ALA A 230 12.70 14.19 -15.77
N SER A 231 13.48 13.33 -15.12
CA SER A 231 13.00 12.10 -14.49
C SER A 231 12.06 12.39 -13.32
N ALA A 232 12.37 13.36 -12.46
CA ALA A 232 11.49 13.77 -11.37
C ALA A 232 10.14 14.29 -11.89
N ARG A 233 10.17 15.12 -12.95
CA ARG A 233 8.95 15.63 -13.61
C ARG A 233 8.12 14.52 -14.23
N ALA A 234 8.77 13.56 -14.92
CA ALA A 234 8.08 12.41 -15.47
C ALA A 234 7.40 11.60 -14.36
N LEU A 235 8.10 11.31 -13.26
CA LEU A 235 7.52 10.56 -12.13
C LEU A 235 6.34 11.29 -11.50
N PHE A 236 6.47 12.60 -11.29
CA PHE A 236 5.41 13.43 -10.74
C PHE A 236 4.15 13.35 -11.61
N LEU A 237 4.28 13.51 -12.93
CA LEU A 237 3.17 13.42 -13.87
C LEU A 237 2.54 12.01 -13.88
N GLU A 238 3.33 10.95 -13.75
CA GLU A 238 2.81 9.58 -13.64
C GLU A 238 1.98 9.37 -12.37
N TYR A 239 2.35 9.96 -11.23
CA TYR A 239 1.49 9.97 -10.05
C TYR A 239 0.15 10.66 -10.32
N LEU A 240 0.16 11.80 -11.02
CA LEU A 240 -1.08 12.52 -11.35
C LEU A 240 -1.98 11.71 -12.29
N ASN A 241 -1.39 11.06 -13.30
CA ASN A 241 -2.09 10.17 -14.22
C ASN A 241 -2.72 8.99 -13.46
N ALA A 242 -1.97 8.35 -12.56
CA ALA A 242 -2.47 7.28 -11.72
C ALA A 242 -3.63 7.75 -10.82
N ALA A 243 -3.53 8.95 -10.23
CA ALA A 243 -4.60 9.53 -9.42
C ALA A 243 -5.88 9.72 -10.24
N ASN A 244 -5.76 10.30 -11.43
CA ASN A 244 -6.88 10.55 -12.33
C ASN A 244 -7.51 9.26 -12.83
N GLU A 245 -6.71 8.23 -13.13
CA GLU A 245 -7.22 6.91 -13.49
C GLU A 245 -8.03 6.31 -12.34
N LEU A 246 -7.50 6.35 -11.11
CA LEU A 246 -8.19 5.86 -9.92
C LEU A 246 -9.48 6.63 -9.62
N ARG A 247 -9.51 7.94 -9.89
CA ARG A 247 -10.69 8.77 -9.72
C ARG A 247 -11.79 8.44 -10.73
N GLN A 248 -11.41 8.08 -11.96
CA GLN A 248 -12.38 7.70 -13.00
C GLN A 248 -12.88 6.27 -12.82
N LYS A 249 -11.98 5.36 -12.40
CA LYS A 249 -12.28 3.94 -12.27
C LYS A 249 -11.82 3.42 -10.91
N PRO A 250 -12.75 3.12 -9.99
CA PRO A 250 -12.38 2.54 -8.71
C PRO A 250 -11.69 1.19 -8.91
N ARG A 251 -10.74 0.89 -8.04
CA ARG A 251 -9.98 -0.36 -8.03
C ARG A 251 -9.85 -0.84 -6.59
N PHE A 252 -9.85 -2.17 -6.40
CA PHE A 252 -9.50 -2.74 -5.11
C PHE A 252 -8.01 -2.58 -4.84
N TYR A 253 -7.66 -2.30 -3.60
CA TYR A 253 -6.31 -2.46 -3.11
C TYR A 253 -5.96 -3.95 -3.05
N ASN A 254 -4.71 -4.30 -3.34
CA ASN A 254 -4.23 -5.65 -3.17
C ASN A 254 -2.86 -5.67 -2.48
N THR A 255 -2.78 -6.27 -1.29
CA THR A 255 -1.54 -6.33 -0.51
C THR A 255 -0.37 -6.95 -1.29
N LEU A 256 -0.64 -7.87 -2.22
CA LEU A 256 0.39 -8.55 -3.00
C LEU A 256 0.72 -7.85 -4.33
N THR A 257 -0.31 -7.40 -5.05
CA THR A 257 -0.16 -6.98 -6.46
C THR A 257 -0.35 -5.48 -6.69
N SER A 258 -0.96 -4.76 -5.75
CA SER A 258 -1.32 -3.34 -5.90
C SER A 258 -1.25 -2.66 -4.54
N ASN A 259 -0.01 -2.52 -4.05
CA ASN A 259 0.33 -1.89 -2.78
C ASN A 259 1.22 -0.65 -3.02
N CYS A 260 1.54 0.07 -1.95
CA CYS A 260 2.32 1.31 -2.05
C CYS A 260 3.70 1.09 -2.68
N THR A 261 4.35 -0.05 -2.45
CA THR A 261 5.68 -0.33 -3.02
C THR A 261 5.61 -0.80 -4.47
N THR A 262 4.67 -1.68 -4.82
CA THR A 262 4.54 -2.17 -6.20
C THR A 262 4.09 -1.06 -7.15
N ILE A 263 3.21 -0.16 -6.73
CA ILE A 263 2.80 0.99 -7.54
C ILE A 263 3.95 2.00 -7.70
N VAL A 264 4.67 2.35 -6.63
CA VAL A 264 5.86 3.21 -6.74
C VAL A 264 6.86 2.61 -7.74
N PHE A 265 7.09 1.31 -7.66
CA PHE A 265 7.96 0.59 -8.58
C PHE A 265 7.45 0.59 -10.03
N GLU A 266 6.15 0.36 -10.26
CA GLU A 266 5.54 0.42 -11.59
C GLU A 266 5.64 1.82 -12.20
N LEU A 267 5.39 2.88 -11.42
CA LEU A 267 5.56 4.26 -11.85
C LEU A 267 7.03 4.57 -12.15
N ALA A 268 7.96 4.10 -11.33
CA ALA A 268 9.39 4.26 -11.59
C ALA A 268 9.84 3.53 -12.87
N ARG A 269 9.23 2.39 -13.20
CA ARG A 269 9.53 1.63 -14.44
C ARG A 269 9.12 2.35 -15.72
N VAL A 270 8.18 3.29 -15.66
CA VAL A 270 7.87 4.14 -16.82
C VAL A 270 9.09 4.99 -17.21
N ILE A 271 9.92 5.36 -16.23
CA ILE A 271 11.09 6.23 -16.40
C ILE A 271 12.37 5.39 -16.55
N ALA A 272 12.45 4.27 -15.84
CA ALA A 272 13.56 3.33 -15.90
C ALA A 272 13.05 1.92 -16.23
N PRO A 273 12.75 1.62 -17.52
CA PRO A 273 12.14 0.34 -17.92
C PRO A 273 12.93 -0.91 -17.56
N ALA A 274 14.25 -0.75 -17.39
CA ALA A 274 15.20 -1.81 -17.06
C ALA A 274 15.21 -2.23 -15.56
N LEU A 275 14.39 -1.61 -14.70
CA LEU A 275 14.35 -1.98 -13.28
C LEU A 275 13.90 -3.45 -13.11
N PRO A 276 14.72 -4.29 -12.45
CA PRO A 276 14.42 -5.72 -12.28
C PRO A 276 13.33 -5.95 -11.23
N MET A 277 12.52 -6.99 -11.42
CA MET A 277 11.63 -7.48 -10.35
C MET A 277 12.47 -8.12 -9.24
N ASP A 278 12.13 -7.85 -7.99
CA ASP A 278 12.87 -8.33 -6.83
C ASP A 278 11.91 -8.68 -5.67
N TYR A 279 12.28 -9.66 -4.83
CA TYR A 279 11.47 -10.05 -3.67
C TYR A 279 11.29 -8.91 -2.66
N ARG A 280 12.18 -7.92 -2.66
CA ARG A 280 12.12 -6.71 -1.84
C ARG A 280 10.96 -5.77 -2.19
N LEU A 281 10.27 -6.02 -3.32
CA LEU A 281 8.99 -5.38 -3.64
C LEU A 281 7.84 -5.95 -2.80
N LEU A 282 7.95 -7.20 -2.36
CA LEU A 282 7.01 -7.83 -1.42
C LEU A 282 7.40 -7.53 0.03
N LEU A 283 8.70 -7.57 0.34
CA LEU A 283 9.24 -7.19 1.63
C LEU A 283 9.68 -5.72 1.61
N SER A 284 8.69 -4.82 1.57
CA SER A 284 8.89 -3.38 1.35
C SER A 284 9.84 -2.72 2.36
N GLY A 285 10.06 -3.31 3.54
CA GLY A 285 11.06 -2.83 4.50
C GLY A 285 12.50 -2.82 3.95
N TYR A 286 12.77 -3.57 2.88
CA TYR A 286 14.06 -3.59 2.19
C TYR A 286 14.09 -2.73 0.91
N PHE A 287 13.02 -1.96 0.64
CA PHE A 287 12.89 -1.22 -0.62
C PHE A 287 13.99 -0.15 -0.78
N ALA A 288 14.36 0.57 0.29
CA ALA A 288 15.48 1.52 0.22
C ALA A 288 16.79 0.84 -0.17
N ARG A 289 17.06 -0.37 0.33
CA ARG A 289 18.26 -1.14 -0.05
C ARG A 289 18.20 -1.58 -1.51
N TYR A 290 17.02 -1.96 -2.00
CA TYR A 290 16.82 -2.23 -3.43
C TYR A 290 17.14 -1.00 -4.29
N VAL A 291 16.64 0.18 -3.93
CA VAL A 291 16.93 1.43 -4.65
C VAL A 291 18.42 1.79 -4.54
N TYR A 292 19.06 1.55 -3.39
CA TYR A 292 20.49 1.75 -3.19
C TYR A 292 21.35 0.88 -4.12
N ASP A 293 21.08 -0.43 -4.19
CA ASP A 293 21.83 -1.37 -5.03
C ASP A 293 21.73 -1.01 -6.52
N LEU A 294 20.69 -0.26 -6.90
CA LEU A 294 20.47 0.26 -8.25
C LEU A 294 21.03 1.67 -8.46
N HIS A 295 21.78 2.21 -7.50
CA HIS A 295 22.35 3.55 -7.53
C HIS A 295 21.28 4.66 -7.61
N GLY A 296 20.07 4.39 -7.13
CA GLY A 296 18.96 5.34 -7.11
C GLY A 296 18.92 6.23 -5.86
N LEU A 297 19.81 6.02 -4.88
CA LEU A 297 19.96 6.89 -3.71
C LEU A 297 21.23 7.75 -3.84
N THR A 298 21.36 8.74 -2.95
CA THR A 298 22.54 9.62 -2.89
C THR A 298 23.86 8.82 -2.90
N PRO A 299 24.77 9.09 -3.84
CA PRO A 299 26.05 8.38 -3.96
C PRO A 299 27.05 8.82 -2.88
N GLY A 300 28.11 8.03 -2.69
CA GLY A 300 29.22 8.37 -1.79
C GLY A 300 29.06 7.91 -0.33
N TYR A 301 28.00 7.16 -0.03
CA TYR A 301 27.71 6.64 1.31
C TYR A 301 27.47 5.13 1.26
N ARG A 302 27.79 4.43 2.34
CA ARG A 302 27.30 3.07 2.57
C ARG A 302 25.80 3.10 2.89
N TYR A 303 25.09 2.04 2.56
CA TYR A 303 23.65 1.96 2.85
C TYR A 303 23.33 2.19 4.34
N ASP A 304 24.10 1.59 5.24
CA ASP A 304 23.86 1.72 6.68
C ASP A 304 24.03 3.17 7.18
N GLU A 305 24.92 3.95 6.53
CA GLU A 305 25.09 5.37 6.82
C GLU A 305 23.89 6.19 6.30
N LEU A 306 23.43 5.91 5.08
CA LEU A 306 22.21 6.53 4.53
C LEU A 306 21.00 6.22 5.41
N GLN A 307 20.87 4.99 5.90
CA GLN A 307 19.76 4.59 6.77
C GLN A 307 19.83 5.30 8.13
N ALA A 308 21.00 5.34 8.77
CA ALA A 308 21.16 6.00 10.06
C ALA A 308 20.89 7.51 9.96
N LEU A 309 21.47 8.20 8.98
CA LEU A 309 21.28 9.64 8.79
C LEU A 309 19.88 9.98 8.26
N GLY A 310 19.29 9.08 7.49
CA GLY A 310 17.92 9.21 6.97
C GLY A 310 16.83 9.00 8.02
N HIS A 311 17.13 8.50 9.22
CA HIS A 311 16.15 8.35 10.29
C HIS A 311 15.72 9.71 10.84
N ILE A 312 14.47 10.12 10.59
CA ILE A 312 14.01 11.50 10.81
C ILE A 312 13.32 11.73 12.15
N ASN A 313 12.99 10.70 12.92
CA ASN A 313 12.07 10.79 14.06
C ASN A 313 12.47 11.85 15.09
N GLU A 314 13.75 11.92 15.48
CA GLU A 314 14.22 12.92 16.44
C GLU A 314 14.01 14.35 15.94
N ARG A 315 14.30 14.59 14.66
CA ARG A 315 14.10 15.90 14.01
C ARG A 315 12.62 16.25 13.86
N ALA A 316 11.81 15.25 13.49
CA ALA A 316 10.36 15.40 13.37
C ALA A 316 9.72 15.75 14.73
N LEU A 317 10.12 15.10 15.81
CA LEU A 317 9.65 15.41 17.17
C LEU A 317 10.13 16.78 17.64
N ALA A 318 11.39 17.15 17.37
CA ALA A 318 11.91 18.45 17.74
C ALA A 318 11.17 19.62 17.06
N SER A 319 10.75 19.45 15.80
CA SER A 319 10.03 20.49 15.05
C SER A 319 8.68 20.89 15.65
N ASP A 320 8.04 20.03 16.45
CA ASP A 320 6.82 20.38 17.17
C ASP A 320 7.06 21.37 18.31
N VAL A 321 8.28 21.41 18.84
CA VAL A 321 8.67 22.26 19.97
C VAL A 321 9.22 23.59 19.49
N SER A 322 9.98 23.58 18.40
CA SER A 322 10.65 24.79 17.88
C SER A 322 9.77 25.67 16.99
N GLU A 323 8.60 25.17 16.57
CA GLU A 323 7.74 25.80 15.54
C GLU A 323 8.45 26.01 14.19
N ASP A 324 9.58 25.34 13.97
CA ASP A 324 10.30 25.35 12.70
C ASP A 324 9.48 24.69 11.59
N ASP A 325 9.81 25.02 10.34
CA ASP A 325 9.21 24.33 9.20
C ASP A 325 9.51 22.82 9.26
N PHE A 326 8.45 22.02 9.31
CA PHE A 326 8.54 20.57 9.46
C PHE A 326 9.35 19.93 8.33
N SER A 327 9.11 20.37 7.08
CA SER A 327 9.72 19.83 5.87
C SER A 327 11.23 20.09 5.84
N MET A 328 11.67 21.27 6.26
CA MET A 328 13.09 21.61 6.41
C MET A 328 13.73 20.84 7.57
N SER A 329 13.04 20.76 8.71
CA SER A 329 13.55 20.12 9.93
C SER A 329 13.91 18.65 9.70
N ILE A 330 13.01 17.87 9.09
CA ILE A 330 13.24 16.43 8.87
C ILE A 330 14.42 16.14 7.92
N ARG A 331 14.80 17.13 7.12
CA ARG A 331 15.85 17.05 6.10
C ARG A 331 17.25 17.44 6.60
N GLN A 332 17.36 18.05 7.78
CA GLN A 332 18.66 18.43 8.34
C GLN A 332 19.56 17.20 8.52
N GLY A 333 20.76 17.25 7.95
CA GLY A 333 21.76 16.17 8.05
C GLY A 333 21.47 14.94 7.16
N VAL A 334 20.40 14.93 6.36
CA VAL A 334 20.12 13.85 5.43
C VAL A 334 21.05 13.95 4.21
N PRO A 335 21.78 12.88 3.83
CA PRO A 335 22.67 12.89 2.68
C PRO A 335 21.97 13.28 1.38
N GLY A 336 22.65 14.13 0.60
CA GLY A 336 22.18 14.58 -0.73
C GLY A 336 21.22 15.77 -0.69
N ILE A 337 20.88 16.28 0.49
CA ILE A 337 20.07 17.48 0.65
C ILE A 337 20.99 18.71 0.72
N PRO A 338 20.87 19.67 -0.22
CA PRO A 338 21.70 20.87 -0.24
C PRO A 338 21.28 21.84 0.87
N ALA A 339 22.24 22.67 1.33
CA ALA A 339 22.05 23.56 2.47
C ALA A 339 20.90 24.57 2.30
N ASN A 340 20.63 25.02 1.07
CA ASN A 340 19.54 25.93 0.75
C ASN A 340 18.14 25.27 0.81
N GLU A 341 18.04 23.94 0.83
CA GLU A 341 16.76 23.25 1.06
C GLU A 341 16.39 23.16 2.54
N VAL A 342 17.35 23.40 3.44
CA VAL A 342 17.15 23.35 4.91
C VAL A 342 17.33 24.71 5.59
N ASN A 343 17.93 25.68 4.89
CA ASN A 343 18.07 27.09 5.29
C ASN A 343 17.89 27.99 4.03
N PRO A 344 16.66 28.18 3.55
CA PRO A 344 16.37 28.90 2.31
C PRO A 344 16.57 30.41 2.37
#